data_AF-A0A9Q1LYB5-F1
#
_entry.id   AF-A0A9Q1LYB5-F1
#
_cell.length_a   1.000
_cell.length_b   1.000
_cell.length_c   1.000
_cell.angle_alpha   90.00
_cell.angle_beta   90.00
_cell.angle_gamma   90.00
#
_symmetry.space_group_name_H-M   'P 1'
#
loop_
_entity.id
_entity.type
_entity.pdbx_description
1 polymer ?
#
loop_
_entity_poly.entity_id
_entity_poly.type
_entity_poly.pdbx_seq_one_letter_code
_entity_poly.pdbx_strand_id
1 'polypeptide(L)'
;MSLPIPSSPTSPPVIPSFEISYECVDALKEDLEWKLIYVGSAEDETYDQLLESVFVGPVNVGTYRFVLQADPPDPARIRAEDIIGVTVLLLTCSYVGREFVRIGYYVNNDNDDEKLREPPPPNSFN
;
A
#
# COMPACT_ATOMS: atom_id res chain seq x y z
N MET A 1 -4.88 1.93 -7.51
CA MET A 1 -4.54 0.50 -7.37
C MET A 1 -5.56 -0.09 -6.40
N SER A 2 -6.11 -1.29 -6.61
CA SER A 2 -7.02 -1.89 -5.63
C SER A 2 -6.24 -2.85 -4.75
N LEU A 3 -6.24 -2.62 -3.44
CA LEU A 3 -5.82 -3.62 -2.45
C LEU A 3 -7.10 -4.09 -1.75
N PRO A 4 -7.76 -5.15 -2.23
CA PRO A 4 -8.88 -5.70 -1.49
C PRO A 4 -8.34 -6.19 -0.14
N ILE A 5 -8.83 -5.57 0.94
CA ILE A 5 -8.66 -6.12 2.27
C ILE A 5 -9.44 -7.45 2.28
N PRO A 6 -8.82 -8.59 2.61
CA PRO A 6 -9.54 -9.86 2.62
C PRO A 6 -10.67 -9.80 3.65
N SER A 7 -11.91 -9.74 3.17
CA SER A 7 -13.14 -9.75 3.98
C SER A 7 -13.57 -11.17 4.42
N SER A 8 -12.94 -12.21 3.87
CA SER A 8 -13.21 -13.61 4.14
C SER A 8 -11.90 -14.40 4.29
N PRO A 9 -11.83 -15.43 5.16
CA PRO A 9 -10.66 -16.30 5.27
C PRO A 9 -10.31 -17.10 4.00
N THR A 10 -11.15 -17.03 2.96
CA THR A 10 -10.97 -17.77 1.70
C THR A 10 -10.39 -16.96 0.54
N SER A 11 -10.34 -15.63 0.60
CA SER A 11 -9.69 -14.80 -0.42
C SER A 11 -8.18 -14.67 -0.14
N PRO A 12 -7.30 -14.93 -1.12
CA PRO A 12 -5.87 -14.76 -0.91
C PRO A 12 -5.56 -13.28 -0.64
N PRO A 13 -4.74 -12.96 0.37
CA PRO A 13 -4.36 -11.58 0.64
C PRO A 13 -3.64 -10.98 -0.56
N VAL A 14 -4.06 -9.78 -0.99
CA VAL A 14 -3.34 -9.05 -2.03
C VAL A 14 -2.11 -8.41 -1.42
N ILE A 15 -0.94 -8.83 -1.91
CA ILE A 15 0.37 -8.38 -1.46
C ILE A 15 0.78 -7.15 -2.28
N PRO A 16 0.93 -5.96 -1.67
CA PRO A 16 1.43 -4.78 -2.37
C PRO A 16 2.85 -5.01 -2.90
N SER A 17 3.08 -4.68 -4.17
CA SER A 17 4.40 -4.78 -4.81
C SER A 17 4.67 -3.58 -5.72
N PHE A 18 5.83 -2.97 -5.55
CA PHE A 18 6.28 -1.79 -6.28
C PHE A 18 7.65 -2.03 -6.91
N GLU A 19 7.73 -1.93 -8.23
CA GLU A 19 9.03 -1.84 -8.91
C GLU A 19 9.51 -0.38 -8.85
N ILE A 20 10.54 -0.14 -8.06
CA ILE A 20 11.12 1.19 -7.83
C ILE A 20 12.36 1.32 -8.69
N SER A 21 12.42 2.37 -9.52
CA SER A 21 13.58 2.74 -10.31
C SER A 21 13.96 4.19 -10.03
N TYR A 22 15.24 4.45 -9.76
CA TYR A 22 15.74 5.80 -9.48
C TYR A 22 17.17 5.99 -9.97
N GLU A 23 17.59 7.24 -10.14
CA GLU A 23 18.95 7.63 -10.49
C GLU A 23 19.58 8.39 -9.32
N CYS A 24 20.78 7.98 -8.95
CA CYS A 24 21.62 8.66 -7.97
C CYS A 24 22.68 9.49 -8.72
N VAL A 25 22.66 10.81 -8.53
CA VAL A 25 23.54 11.75 -9.25
C VAL A 25 24.82 12.09 -8.48
N ASP A 26 24.85 11.83 -7.17
CA ASP A 26 26.04 12.00 -6.32
C ASP A 26 26.06 10.90 -5.25
N ALA A 27 27.25 10.43 -4.87
CA ALA A 27 27.39 9.30 -3.97
C ALA A 27 26.89 9.64 -2.56
N LEU A 28 26.01 8.79 -2.03
CA LEU A 28 25.46 8.91 -0.69
C LEU A 28 26.24 8.00 0.27
N LYS A 29 26.61 8.56 1.42
CA LYS A 29 27.38 7.83 2.44
C LYS A 29 26.51 6.90 3.26
N GLU A 30 25.30 7.36 3.58
CA GLU A 30 24.32 6.63 4.36
C GLU A 30 23.29 5.97 3.43
N ASP A 31 22.49 5.06 3.99
CA ASP A 31 21.46 4.37 3.24
C ASP A 31 20.24 5.27 2.97
N LEU A 32 19.58 5.02 1.84
CA LEU A 32 18.23 5.49 1.60
C LEU A 32 17.25 4.56 2.30
N GLU A 33 16.32 5.13 3.06
CA GLU A 33 15.23 4.38 3.70
C GLU A 33 13.98 4.53 2.86
N TRP A 34 13.50 3.43 2.29
CA TRP A 34 12.24 3.34 1.56
C TRP A 34 11.18 2.72 2.45
N LYS A 35 10.05 3.41 2.62
CA LYS A 35 8.92 2.92 3.43
C LYS A 35 7.65 2.84 2.61
N LEU A 36 6.91 1.76 2.80
CA LEU A 36 5.52 1.65 2.36
C LEU A 36 4.60 1.76 3.57
N ILE A 37 3.69 2.72 3.54
CA ILE A 37 2.78 3.04 4.65
C ILE A 37 1.34 2.99 4.12
N TYR A 38 0.46 2.37 4.89
CA TYR A 38 -0.97 2.37 4.64
C TYR A 38 -1.65 3.37 5.56
N VAL A 39 -2.45 4.28 4.99
CA VAL A 39 -3.21 5.26 5.77
C VAL A 39 -4.46 4.59 6.33
N GLY A 40 -4.50 4.37 7.65
CA GLY A 40 -5.60 3.65 8.30
C GLY A 40 -6.80 4.52 8.65
N SER A 41 -6.64 5.83 8.61
CA SER A 41 -7.72 6.82 8.72
C SER A 41 -7.30 8.12 8.04
N ALA A 42 -8.24 8.82 7.40
CA ALA A 42 -7.96 10.12 6.79
C ALA A 42 -7.73 11.24 7.83
N GLU A 43 -8.17 11.03 9.07
CA GLU A 43 -8.21 12.06 10.12
C GLU A 43 -7.18 11.83 11.24
N ASP A 44 -6.65 10.61 11.37
CA ASP A 44 -5.84 10.19 12.51
C ASP A 44 -4.68 9.28 12.09
N GLU A 45 -3.47 9.84 12.11
CA GLU A 45 -2.23 9.15 11.74
C GLU A 45 -1.85 8.00 12.70
N THR A 46 -2.49 7.89 13.88
CA THR A 46 -2.23 6.76 14.79
C THR A 46 -2.70 5.41 14.23
N TYR A 47 -3.59 5.45 13.22
CA TYR A 47 -4.03 4.29 12.46
C TYR A 47 -3.09 3.96 11.29
N ASP A 48 -2.11 4.79 10.98
CA ASP A 48 -1.15 4.52 9.90
C ASP A 48 -0.32 3.28 10.22
N GLN A 49 -0.17 2.43 9.22
CA GLN A 49 0.55 1.18 9.34
C GLN A 49 1.77 1.20 8.43
N LEU A 50 2.96 1.17 9.03
CA LEU A 50 4.18 0.88 8.30
C LEU A 50 4.15 -0.58 7.85
N LEU A 51 3.95 -0.80 6.56
CA LEU A 51 3.87 -2.14 5.97
C LEU A 51 5.26 -2.73 5.70
N GLU A 52 6.18 -1.89 5.23
CA GLU A 52 7.56 -2.30 4.94
C GLU A 52 8.52 -1.11 5.07
N SER A 53 9.77 -1.39 5.47
CA SER A 53 10.86 -0.45 5.58
C SER A 53 12.19 -1.11 5.18
N VAL A 54 12.75 -0.70 4.04
CA VAL A 54 14.02 -1.23 3.53
C VAL A 54 15.08 -0.14 3.43
N PHE A 55 16.32 -0.53 3.74
CA PHE A 55 17.49 0.32 3.58
C PHE A 55 18.26 -0.08 2.33
N VAL A 56 18.56 0.88 1.48
CA VAL A 56 19.32 0.69 0.25
C VAL A 56 20.57 1.55 0.32
N GLY A 57 21.71 0.92 0.52
CA GLY A 57 23.00 1.59 0.44
C GLY A 57 24.20 0.71 0.79
N PRO A 58 25.42 1.30 0.78
CA PRO A 58 25.70 2.67 0.34
C PRO A 58 25.41 2.87 -1.17
N VAL A 59 24.89 4.05 -1.55
CA VAL A 59 24.42 4.34 -2.92
C VAL A 59 25.45 5.15 -3.69
N ASN A 60 26.01 4.57 -4.75
CA ASN A 60 26.92 5.25 -5.67
C ASN A 60 26.16 5.95 -6.80
N VAL A 61 26.87 6.75 -7.59
CA VAL A 61 26.29 7.35 -8.81
C VAL A 61 25.88 6.25 -9.79
N GLY A 62 24.65 6.34 -10.31
CA GLY A 62 24.11 5.39 -11.28
C GLY A 62 22.60 5.18 -11.16
N THR A 63 22.09 4.25 -11.97
CA THR A 63 20.67 3.88 -11.98
C THR A 63 20.45 2.62 -11.16
N TYR A 64 19.42 2.64 -10.33
CA TYR A 64 19.02 1.56 -9.45
C TYR A 64 17.61 1.09 -9.77
N ARG A 65 17.38 -0.21 -9.56
CA ARG A 65 16.05 -0.80 -9.66
C ARG A 65 15.90 -1.96 -8.70
N PHE A 66 14.80 -1.99 -7.96
CA PHE A 66 14.45 -3.09 -7.07
C PHE A 66 12.93 -3.21 -6.91
N VAL A 67 12.48 -4.32 -6.35
CA VAL A 67 11.07 -4.55 -6.02
C VAL A 67 10.90 -4.43 -4.51
N LEU A 68 10.01 -3.54 -4.08
CA LEU A 68 9.54 -3.45 -2.70
C LEU A 68 8.22 -4.21 -2.59
N GLN A 69 8.23 -5.28 -1.80
CA GLN A 69 7.03 -6.07 -1.52
C GLN A 69 6.75 -5.99 -0.03
N ALA A 70 5.48 -5.83 0.34
CA ALA A 70 5.07 -5.72 1.73
C ALA A 70 3.94 -6.68 2.05
N ASP A 71 3.75 -7.00 3.32
CA ASP A 71 2.54 -7.65 3.78
C ASP A 71 1.33 -6.68 3.71
N PRO A 72 0.09 -7.18 3.57
CA PRO A 72 -1.10 -6.35 3.61
C PRO A 72 -1.27 -5.65 4.98
N PRO A 73 -2.03 -4.54 5.05
CA PRO A 73 -2.36 -3.90 6.33
C PRO A 73 -3.19 -4.83 7.22
N ASP A 74 -3.05 -4.69 8.54
CA ASP A 74 -3.89 -5.37 9.53
C ASP A 74 -5.27 -4.70 9.58
N PRO A 75 -6.36 -5.39 9.20
CA PRO A 75 -7.70 -4.81 9.19
C PRO A 75 -8.19 -4.40 10.59
N ALA A 76 -7.71 -5.05 11.64
CA ALA A 76 -8.11 -4.74 13.02
C ALA A 76 -7.55 -3.40 13.51
N ARG A 77 -6.57 -2.85 12.80
CA ARG A 77 -5.91 -1.57 13.10
C ARG A 77 -6.35 -0.46 12.16
N ILE A 78 -7.39 -0.67 11.37
CA ILE A 78 -8.02 0.36 10.53
C ILE A 78 -9.24 0.89 11.28
N ARG A 79 -9.51 2.20 11.19
CA ARG A 79 -10.73 2.76 11.76
C ARG A 79 -11.94 2.13 11.06
N ALA A 80 -12.91 1.64 11.82
CA ALA A 80 -14.03 0.87 11.27
C ALA A 80 -14.85 1.63 10.21
N GLU A 81 -14.88 2.96 10.28
CA GLU A 81 -15.56 3.86 9.33
C GLU A 81 -14.77 4.00 8.01
N ASP A 82 -13.46 3.81 8.05
CA ASP A 82 -12.52 3.99 6.92
C ASP A 82 -12.11 2.67 6.26
N ILE A 83 -12.63 1.53 6.76
CA ILE A 83 -12.27 0.21 6.24
C ILE A 83 -12.79 -0.02 4.80
N ILE A 84 -13.95 0.57 4.46
CA ILE A 84 -14.55 0.54 3.12
C ILE A 84 -14.45 1.91 2.48
N GLY A 85 -14.17 1.92 1.17
CA GLY A 85 -14.03 3.14 0.38
C GLY A 85 -12.58 3.47 0.07
N VAL A 86 -12.31 4.76 -0.17
CA VAL A 86 -11.01 5.22 -0.67
C VAL A 86 -10.07 5.56 0.48
N THR A 87 -8.89 4.98 0.45
CA THR A 87 -7.74 5.33 1.29
C THR A 87 -6.48 5.56 0.44
N VAL A 88 -5.33 5.76 1.08
CA VAL A 88 -4.05 6.06 0.45
C VAL A 88 -2.95 5.10 0.92
N LEU A 89 -2.16 4.60 -0.02
CA LEU A 89 -0.82 4.04 0.24
C LEU A 89 0.22 5.12 -0.02
N LEU A 90 1.17 5.27 0.89
CA LEU A 90 2.29 6.18 0.79
C LEU A 90 3.59 5.39 0.59
N LEU A 91 4.25 5.60 -0.53
CA LEU A 91 5.64 5.20 -0.74
C LEU A 91 6.54 6.41 -0.46
N THR A 92 7.41 6.31 0.54
CA THR A 92 8.31 7.40 0.93
C THR A 92 9.77 6.99 0.78
N CYS A 93 10.63 7.97 0.54
CA CYS A 93 12.08 7.79 0.58
C CYS A 93 12.71 8.88 1.44
N SER A 94 13.58 8.46 2.36
CA SER A 94 14.29 9.33 3.28
C SER A 94 15.79 9.12 3.19
N TYR A 95 16.55 10.20 3.36
CA TYR A 95 18.00 10.16 3.50
C TYR A 95 18.38 10.80 4.84
N VAL A 96 19.07 10.07 5.71
CA VAL A 96 19.46 10.52 7.06
C VAL A 96 18.24 11.02 7.86
N GLY A 97 17.14 10.25 7.80
CA GLY A 97 15.88 10.55 8.48
C GLY A 97 15.10 11.75 7.92
N ARG A 98 15.54 12.33 6.80
CA ARG A 98 14.83 13.42 6.12
C ARG A 98 14.13 12.87 4.88
N GLU A 99 12.81 12.89 4.91
CA GLU A 99 11.99 12.52 3.75
C GLU A 99 12.18 13.54 2.62
N PHE A 100 12.43 13.04 1.41
CA PHE A 100 12.58 13.87 0.21
C PHE A 100 11.72 13.40 -0.96
N VAL A 101 11.15 12.19 -0.89
CA VAL A 101 10.14 11.68 -1.83
C VAL A 101 8.95 11.16 -1.06
N ARG A 102 7.74 11.51 -1.54
CA ARG A 102 6.46 10.95 -1.10
C ARG A 102 5.55 10.77 -2.30
N ILE A 103 5.13 9.53 -2.54
CA ILE A 103 4.25 9.15 -3.64
C ILE A 103 3.00 8.51 -3.03
N GLY A 104 1.84 9.12 -3.29
CA GLY A 104 0.55 8.63 -2.80
C GLY A 104 -0.22 7.89 -3.90
N TYR A 105 -0.75 6.71 -3.57
CA TYR A 105 -1.64 5.95 -4.42
C TYR A 105 -3.01 5.85 -3.76
N TYR A 106 -4.06 6.31 -4.45
CA TYR A 106 -5.42 6.01 -4.02
C TYR A 106 -5.72 4.53 -4.17
N VAL A 107 -6.30 3.98 -3.11
CA VAL A 107 -6.72 2.59 -2.98
C VAL A 107 -8.18 2.57 -2.64
N ASN A 108 -8.98 1.83 -3.41
CA ASN A 108 -10.40 1.62 -3.09
C ASN A 108 -10.58 0.21 -2.50
N ASN A 109 -11.11 0.15 -1.28
CA ASN A 109 -11.48 -1.07 -0.59
C ASN A 109 -13.00 -1.29 -0.77
N ASP A 110 -13.39 -2.40 -1.39
CA ASP A 110 -14.80 -2.79 -1.50
C ASP A 110 -15.06 -4.01 -0.61
N ASN A 111 -16.28 -4.14 -0.10
CA ASN A 111 -16.76 -5.43 0.43
C ASN A 111 -17.15 -6.34 -0.73
N ASP A 112 -16.41 -7.43 -0.93
CA ASP A 112 -16.72 -8.40 -1.99
C ASP A 112 -18.08 -9.10 -1.79
N ASP A 113 -18.61 -9.13 -0.56
CA ASP A 113 -19.95 -9.70 -0.25
C ASP A 113 -21.10 -8.97 -0.94
N GLU A 114 -20.93 -7.68 -1.28
CA GLU A 114 -21.96 -6.91 -1.95
C GLU A 114 -22.00 -7.19 -3.46
N LYS A 115 -20.88 -7.64 -4.05
CA LYS A 115 -20.80 -8.09 -5.46
C LYS A 115 -21.44 -9.46 -5.70
N LEU A 116 -21.62 -10.27 -4.65
CA LEU A 116 -22.34 -11.54 -4.70
C LEU A 116 -23.88 -11.38 -4.64
N ARG A 117 -24.39 -10.16 -4.42
CA ARG A 117 -25.81 -9.84 -4.53
C ARG A 117 -26.17 -9.43 -5.96
N GLU A 118 -25.80 -10.24 -6.95
CA GLU A 118 -26.54 -10.20 -8.21
C GLU A 118 -28.00 -10.60 -7.91
N PRO A 119 -29.01 -9.84 -8.36
CA PRO A 119 -30.38 -10.30 -8.27
C PRO A 119 -30.48 -11.66 -8.99
N PRO A 120 -31.23 -12.64 -8.45
CA PRO A 120 -31.37 -13.93 -9.10
C PRO A 120 -31.80 -13.71 -10.56
N PRO A 121 -31.27 -14.51 -11.53
CA PRO A 121 -31.67 -14.38 -12.92
C PRO A 121 -33.20 -14.45 -12.99
N PRO A 122 -33.87 -13.59 -13.77
CA PRO A 122 -35.32 -13.63 -13.87
C PRO A 122 -35.73 -15.02 -14.35
N ASN A 123 -36.33 -15.80 -13.44
CA ASN A 123 -36.89 -17.10 -13.77
C ASN A 123 -37.90 -16.89 -14.90
N SER A 124 -37.61 -17.51 -16.04
CA SER A 124 -38.52 -17.68 -17.15
C SER A 124 -39.79 -18.41 -16.68
N PHE A 125 -40.92 -17.70 -16.65
CA PHE A 125 -42.26 -18.29 -16.54
C PHE A 125 -43.25 -17.53 -17.43
N ASN A 126 -43.34 -17.94 -18.70
CA ASN A 126 -44.54 -18.51 -19.34
C ASN A 126 -44.25 -18.82 -20.82
#